data_AF-A0A7C5HRH1-F1
#
_entry.id   AF-A0A7C5HRH1-F1
#
_cell.length_a   1.000
_cell.length_b   1.000
_cell.length_c   1.000
_cell.angle_alpha   90.00
_cell.angle_beta   90.00
_cell.angle_gamma   90.00
#
_symmetry.space_group_name_H-M   'P 1'
#
loop_
_entity.id
_entity.type
_entity.pdbx_description
1 polymer ?
#
loop_
_entity_poly.entity_id
_entity_poly.type
_entity_poly.pdbx_seq_one_letter_code
_entity_poly.pdbx_strand_id
1 'polypeptide(L)'
;FALDRGEVLACERNLDLREGILRRHVRWRSPKGHTAELLIERWASMAEPHLCVLRLLVTPLDFEGEVELRTEIDGMVETPGVTSPTEVGLCHWAWAGQGHPSPQRAFLHLQT
;
A
#
# COMPACT_ATOMS: atom_id res chain seq x y z
N PHE A 1 11.94 0.97 -2.05
CA PHE A 1 11.62 -0.19 -1.19
C PHE A 1 10.81 -1.17 -2.00
N ALA A 2 11.15 -2.45 -1.95
CA ALA A 2 10.36 -3.54 -2.50
C ALA A 2 10.78 -4.82 -1.76
N LEU A 3 9.85 -5.68 -1.38
CA LEU A 3 10.20 -6.87 -0.59
C LEU A 3 10.95 -7.91 -1.41
N ASP A 4 10.63 -7.99 -2.69
CA ASP A 4 11.24 -8.86 -3.70
C ASP A 4 12.53 -8.26 -4.28
N ARG A 5 12.86 -7.00 -3.95
CA ARG A 5 14.11 -6.34 -4.38
C ARG A 5 14.84 -5.72 -3.19
N GLY A 6 15.97 -6.29 -2.81
CA GLY A 6 16.71 -5.95 -1.60
C GLY A 6 16.72 -7.12 -0.62
N GLU A 7 17.17 -6.87 0.60
CA GLU A 7 17.29 -7.89 1.64
C GLU A 7 16.36 -7.56 2.81
N VAL A 8 15.46 -8.48 3.16
CA VAL A 8 14.61 -8.36 4.35
C VAL A 8 15.36 -8.93 5.55
N LEU A 9 15.88 -8.05 6.40
CA LEU A 9 16.67 -8.41 7.58
C LEU A 9 15.79 -8.86 8.75
N ALA A 10 14.60 -8.29 8.87
CA ALA A 10 13.56 -8.70 9.81
C ALA A 10 12.18 -8.30 9.26
N CYS A 11 11.17 -9.13 9.51
CA CYS A 11 9.80 -8.81 9.14
C CYS A 11 8.83 -9.42 10.16
N GLU A 12 8.00 -8.57 10.75
CA GLU A 12 6.90 -8.96 11.61
C GLU A 12 5.60 -8.38 11.07
N ARG A 13 4.51 -9.15 11.17
CA ARG A 13 3.19 -8.73 10.76
C ARG A 13 2.17 -9.22 11.77
N ASN A 14 1.44 -8.28 12.38
CA ASN A 14 0.46 -8.56 13.42
C ASN A 14 -0.88 -7.92 13.08
N LEU A 15 -1.95 -8.68 13.26
CA LEU A 15 -3.31 -8.15 13.26
C LEU A 15 -3.76 -8.00 14.71
N ASP A 16 -3.94 -6.76 15.13
CA ASP A 16 -4.53 -6.44 16.42
C ASP A 16 -6.05 -6.61 16.33
N LEU A 17 -6.58 -7.71 16.86
CA LEU A 17 -8.01 -8.01 16.80
C LEU A 17 -8.85 -7.14 17.75
N ARG A 18 -8.22 -6.49 18.73
CA ARG A 18 -8.92 -5.59 19.65
C ARG A 18 -9.16 -4.25 18.97
N GLU A 19 -8.13 -3.70 18.32
CA GLU A 19 -8.19 -2.38 17.69
C GLU A 19 -8.53 -2.44 16.19
N GLY A 20 -8.48 -3.62 15.56
CA GLY A 20 -8.70 -3.78 14.12
C GLY A 20 -7.56 -3.25 13.24
N ILE A 21 -6.34 -3.16 13.77
CA ILE A 21 -5.18 -2.56 13.09
C ILE A 21 -4.25 -3.65 12.59
N LEU A 22 -3.97 -3.65 11.27
CA LEU A 22 -2.87 -4.46 10.72
C LEU A 22 -1.58 -3.67 10.79
N ARG A 23 -0.60 -4.17 11.54
CA ARG A 23 0.74 -3.61 11.66
C ARG A 23 1.75 -4.49 10.94
N ARG A 24 2.71 -3.86 10.28
CA ARG A 24 3.87 -4.52 9.71
C ARG A 24 5.13 -3.74 10.03
N HIS A 25 6.10 -4.41 10.62
CA HIS A 25 7.40 -3.86 10.94
C HIS A 25 8.45 -4.58 10.11
N VAL A 26 9.21 -3.84 9.31
CA VAL A 26 10.19 -4.40 8.38
C VAL A 26 11.51 -3.68 8.56
N ARG A 27 12.59 -4.44 8.79
CA ARG A 27 13.95 -3.94 8.60
C ARG A 27 14.43 -4.42 7.24
N TRP A 28 14.66 -3.49 6.33
CA TRP A 28 14.97 -3.78 4.93
C TRP A 28 16.25 -3.06 4.52
N ARG A 29 17.13 -3.78 3.85
CA ARG A 29 18.32 -3.24 3.21
C ARG A 29 18.12 -3.15 1.72
N SER A 30 18.34 -1.96 1.17
CA SER A 30 18.26 -1.70 -0.26
C SER A 30 19.36 -2.42 -1.03
N PRO A 31 19.20 -2.62 -2.35
CA PRO A 31 20.28 -3.12 -3.21
C PRO A 31 21.55 -2.27 -3.18
N LYS A 32 21.47 -1.00 -2.74
CA LYS A 32 22.61 -0.09 -2.58
C LYS A 32 23.28 -0.20 -1.20
N GLY A 33 22.80 -1.08 -0.32
CA GLY A 33 23.36 -1.30 1.01
C GLY A 33 22.73 -0.48 2.14
N HIS A 34 21.90 0.54 1.85
CA HIS A 34 21.23 1.35 2.87
C HIS A 34 20.14 0.56 3.60
N THR A 35 20.14 0.59 4.92
CA THR A 35 19.16 -0.08 5.79
C THR A 35 18.16 0.90 6.36
N ALA A 36 16.87 0.62 6.17
CA ALA A 36 15.77 1.37 6.77
C ALA A 36 14.86 0.46 7.58
N GLU A 37 14.28 1.01 8.64
CA GLU A 37 13.19 0.42 9.37
C GLU A 37 11.86 1.05 8.92
N LEU A 38 10.88 0.22 8.58
CA LEU A 38 9.56 0.63 8.11
C LEU A 38 8.51 0.10 9.09
N LEU A 39 7.73 1.00 9.67
CA LEU A 39 6.50 0.66 10.39
C LEU A 39 5.30 1.09 9.56
N ILE A 40 4.51 0.12 9.13
CA ILE A 40 3.32 0.31 8.30
C ILE A 40 2.10 -0.13 9.11
N GLU A 41 1.11 0.74 9.22
CA GLU A 41 -0.18 0.42 9.82
C GLU A 41 -1.30 0.73 8.85
N ARG A 42 -2.33 -0.11 8.81
CA ARG A 42 -3.55 0.17 8.06
C ARG A 42 -4.79 -0.34 8.79
N TRP A 43 -5.88 0.40 8.65
CA TRP A 43 -7.19 0.01 9.18
C TRP A 43 -8.31 0.66 8.36
N ALA A 44 -9.47 -0.01 8.35
CA ALA A 44 -10.73 0.60 7.93
C ALA A 44 -11.41 1.14 9.18
N SER A 45 -11.83 2.40 9.15
CA SER A 45 -12.45 3.04 10.31
C SER A 45 -13.80 2.38 10.62
N MET A 46 -13.97 1.90 11.84
CA MET A 46 -15.27 1.39 12.31
C MET A 46 -16.22 2.52 12.72
N ALA A 47 -15.71 3.74 12.90
CA ALA A 47 -16.52 4.92 13.22
C ALA A 47 -16.98 5.70 11.98
N GLU A 48 -16.20 5.64 10.89
CA GLU A 48 -16.40 6.39 9.64
C GLU A 48 -16.32 5.41 8.44
N PRO A 49 -17.44 4.85 7.96
CA PRO A 49 -17.45 3.73 7.01
C PRO A 49 -16.74 3.97 5.66
N HIS A 50 -16.54 5.24 5.28
CA HIS A 50 -15.89 5.63 4.02
C HIS A 50 -14.40 5.97 4.21
N LEU A 51 -13.84 5.79 5.41
CA LEU A 51 -12.47 6.14 5.73
C LEU A 51 -11.59 4.89 5.89
N CYS A 52 -10.57 4.78 5.05
CA CYS A 52 -9.44 3.88 5.24
C CYS A 52 -8.20 4.70 5.54
N VAL A 53 -7.35 4.20 6.44
CA VAL A 53 -6.13 4.90 6.85
C VAL A 53 -4.91 4.01 6.62
N LEU A 54 -3.84 4.63 6.15
CA LEU A 54 -2.51 4.07 6.08
C LEU A 54 -1.54 5.02 6.78
N ARG A 55 -0.75 4.51 7.72
CA ARG A 55 0.34 5.22 8.39
C ARG A 55 1.66 4.53 8.06
N LEU A 56 2.63 5.29 7.57
CA LEU A 56 3.97 4.81 7.23
C LEU A 56 5.01 5.65 7.97
N LEU A 57 5.85 5.00 8.76
CA LEU A 57 7.04 5.59 9.35
C LEU A 57 8.26 4.94 8.72
N VAL A 58 9.22 5.76 8.30
CA VAL A 58 10.50 5.33 7.71
C VAL A 58 11.62 5.91 8.54
N THR A 59 12.44 5.03 9.13
CA THR A 59 13.61 5.42 9.92
C THR A 59 14.87 4.91 9.22
N PRO A 60 15.74 5.79 8.71
CA PRO A 60 17.06 5.37 8.23
C PRO A 60 17.91 4.88 9.41
N LEU A 61 18.63 3.77 9.25
CA LEU A 61 19.45 3.19 10.33
C LEU A 61 20.95 3.43 10.15
N ASP A 62 21.43 3.46 8.91
CA ASP A 62 22.87 3.50 8.59
C ASP A 62 23.19 4.45 7.42
N PHE A 63 22.26 5.33 7.06
CA PHE A 63 22.43 6.26 5.94
C PHE A 63 21.79 7.62 6.23
N GLU A 64 22.34 8.64 5.58
CA GLU A 64 21.72 9.95 5.43
C GLU A 64 21.33 10.13 3.96
N GLY A 65 20.17 10.74 3.71
CA GLY A 65 19.70 10.98 2.36
C GLY A 65 18.21 11.22 2.26
N GLU A 66 17.75 11.41 1.04
CA GLU A 66 16.35 11.68 0.74
C GLU A 66 15.52 10.40 0.70
N VAL A 67 14.33 10.48 1.29
CA VAL A 67 13.29 9.45 1.16
C VAL A 67 12.16 10.04 0.33
N GLU A 68 11.91 9.46 -0.83
CA GLU A 68 10.78 9.82 -1.69
C GLU A 68 9.59 8.91 -1.39
N LEU A 69 8.43 9.52 -1.11
CA LEU A 69 7.17 8.83 -0.94
C LEU A 69 6.31 9.02 -2.20
N ARG A 70 5.88 7.91 -2.79
CA ARG A 70 4.95 7.89 -3.94
C ARG A 70 3.70 7.13 -3.55
N THR A 71 2.55 7.68 -3.91
CA THR A 71 1.23 7.10 -3.65
C THR A 71 0.43 7.07 -4.94
N GLU A 72 -0.37 6.03 -5.12
CA GLU A 72 -1.20 5.83 -6.31
C GLU A 72 -2.56 5.28 -5.90
N ILE A 73 -3.59 5.59 -6.69
CA ILE A 73 -4.88 4.92 -6.65
C ILE A 73 -4.97 4.09 -7.92
N ASP A 74 -4.76 2.79 -7.80
CA ASP A 74 -4.82 1.88 -8.93
C ASP A 74 -6.29 1.53 -9.25
N GLY A 75 -6.73 1.92 -10.45
CA GLY A 75 -8.09 1.65 -10.94
C GLY A 75 -8.25 0.31 -11.64
N MET A 76 -7.15 -0.38 -11.91
CA MET A 76 -7.14 -1.66 -12.58
C MET A 76 -7.21 -2.77 -11.53
N VAL A 77 -8.43 -3.19 -11.18
CA VAL A 77 -8.62 -4.41 -10.40
C VAL A 77 -9.22 -5.46 -11.32
N GLU A 78 -8.41 -6.44 -11.66
CA GLU A 78 -8.90 -7.67 -12.27
C GLU A 78 -9.46 -8.55 -11.15
N THR A 79 -10.75 -8.88 -11.22
CA THR A 79 -11.27 -9.98 -10.40
C THR A 79 -10.81 -11.27 -11.08
N PRO A 80 -10.03 -12.15 -10.42
CA PRO A 80 -9.67 -13.43 -11.00
C PRO A 80 -10.96 -14.19 -11.33
N GLY A 81 -11.11 -14.63 -12.57
CA GLY A 81 -12.27 -15.42 -12.99
C GLY A 81 -12.41 -16.66 -12.09
N VAL A 82 -13.59 -16.88 -11.52
CA VAL A 82 -13.87 -18.01 -10.60
C VAL A 82 -14.11 -19.33 -11.38
N THR A 83 -14.17 -19.27 -12.71
CA THR A 83 -14.51 -20.40 -13.60
C THR A 83 -13.59 -20.47 -14.82
N SER A 84 -13.21 -21.70 -15.18
CA SER A 84 -12.39 -22.01 -16.35
C SER A 84 -13.13 -21.72 -17.67
N PRO A 85 -12.46 -21.20 -18.72
CA PRO A 85 -11.04 -20.84 -18.74
C PRO A 85 -10.82 -19.51 -17.99
N THR A 86 -9.93 -19.55 -17.00
CA THR A 86 -9.65 -18.51 -15.99
C THR A 86 -8.92 -17.28 -16.55
N GLU A 87 -8.97 -17.05 -17.87
CA GLU A 87 -8.11 -16.10 -18.57
C GLU A 87 -8.74 -14.71 -18.80
N VAL A 88 -10.01 -14.51 -18.43
CA VAL A 88 -10.62 -13.18 -18.53
C VAL A 88 -10.92 -12.66 -17.14
N GLY A 89 -10.00 -11.84 -16.61
CA GLY A 89 -10.32 -10.94 -15.51
C GLY A 89 -11.46 -10.05 -15.95
N LEU A 90 -12.59 -10.08 -15.22
CA LEU A 90 -13.70 -9.18 -15.50
C LEU A 90 -13.39 -7.83 -14.85
N CYS A 91 -13.17 -6.81 -15.68
CA CYS A 91 -13.21 -5.43 -15.23
C CYS A 91 -14.68 -4.99 -15.20
N HIS A 92 -15.25 -4.90 -14.01
CA HIS A 92 -16.66 -4.56 -13.82
C HIS A 92 -16.95 -3.06 -13.93
N TRP A 93 -15.94 -2.24 -14.21
CA TRP A 93 -16.08 -0.78 -14.25
C TRP A 93 -15.31 -0.14 -15.40
N ALA A 94 -15.86 0.97 -15.88
CA ALA A 94 -15.20 1.90 -16.78
C ALA A 94 -14.58 3.06 -16.00
N TRP A 95 -13.46 3.56 -16.51
CA TRP A 95 -12.84 4.78 -16.00
C TRP A 95 -13.70 5.99 -16.34
N ALA A 96 -14.04 6.80 -15.33
CA ALA A 96 -14.90 7.98 -15.48
C ALA A 96 -14.13 9.30 -15.26
N GLY A 97 -13.04 9.29 -14.49
CA GLY A 97 -12.19 10.47 -14.30
C GLY A 97 -11.13 10.28 -13.22
N GLN A 98 -10.10 11.14 -13.23
CA GLN A 98 -9.10 11.19 -12.17
C GLN A 98 -8.48 12.59 -12.07
N GLY A 99 -7.80 12.88 -10.96
CA GLY A 99 -7.03 14.12 -10.84
C GLY A 99 -6.44 14.33 -9.46
N HIS A 100 -5.68 15.41 -9.32
CA HIS A 100 -5.06 15.84 -8.07
C HIS A 100 -5.50 17.28 -7.71
N PRO A 101 -6.68 17.46 -7.09
CA PRO A 101 -7.20 18.81 -6.81
C PRO A 101 -6.29 19.64 -5.90
N SER A 102 -5.35 19.01 -5.19
CA SER A 102 -4.29 19.68 -4.45
C SER A 102 -3.07 18.76 -4.31
N PRO A 103 -1.90 19.26 -3.87
CA PRO A 103 -0.72 18.41 -3.60
C PRO A 103 -0.96 17.29 -2.56
N GLN A 104 -2.00 17.40 -1.74
CA GLN A 104 -2.32 16.45 -0.66
C GLN A 104 -3.55 15.58 -0.97
N ARG A 105 -4.14 15.71 -2.16
CA ARG A 105 -5.38 15.01 -2.51
C ARG A 105 -5.34 14.55 -3.96
N ALA A 106 -5.67 13.29 -4.16
CA ALA A 106 -5.96 12.71 -5.48
C ALA A 106 -7.35 12.07 -5.45
N PHE A 107 -7.95 11.90 -6.63
CA PHE A 107 -9.17 11.12 -6.79
C PHE A 107 -9.08 10.26 -8.05
N LEU A 108 -9.78 9.13 -7.99
CA LEU A 108 -10.12 8.28 -9.11
C LEU A 108 -11.63 8.02 -9.03
N HIS A 109 -12.30 8.11 -10.17
CA HIS A 109 -13.73 7.87 -10.33
C HIS A 109 -13.93 6.77 -11.36
N LEU A 110 -14.65 5.73 -10.96
CA LEU A 110 -15.00 4.56 -11.75
C LEU A 110 -16.53 4.43 -11.78
N GLN A 111 -17.08 3.90 -12.85
CA GLN A 111 -18.51 3.64 -13.02
C GLN A 111 -18.75 2.21 -13.50
N THR A 112 -19.78 1.56 -12.97
CA THR A 112 -20.25 0.21 -13.36
C THR A 112 -21.37 0.29 -14.38
#